data_AF-A0A2I0LGG7-F1
#
_entry.id   AF-A0A2I0LGG7-F1
#
_cell.length_a   1.000
_cell.length_b   1.000
_cell.length_c   1.000
_cell.angle_alpha   90.00
_cell.angle_beta   90.00
_cell.angle_gamma   90.00
#
_symmetry.space_group_name_H-M   'P 1'
#
loop_
_entity.id
_entity.type
_entity.pdbx_description
1 polymer ?
#
loop_
_entity_poly.entity_id
_entity_poly.type
_entity_poly.pdbx_seq_one_letter_code
_entity_poly.pdbx_strand_id
1 'polypeptide(L)'
;KDYEQAVKFYSAAIELNPGNAIYFGNRSLAHLRTEAYGYVVKVRPNDKDAKLKYQECHKIVKQKAFERAIASDPHRRSVVDTLDIESMTIEDEYSGPKLEDGKVTLTFMTELMQ
;
A
#
# COMPACT_ATOMS: atom_id res chain seq x y z
N LYS A 1 16.90 -10.80 -20.45
CA LYS A 1 16.98 -9.32 -20.48
C LYS A 1 15.90 -8.81 -19.54
N ASP A 2 16.27 -8.32 -18.36
CA ASP A 2 15.33 -7.94 -17.30
C ASP A 2 15.01 -6.43 -17.41
N TYR A 3 13.92 -6.12 -18.10
CA TYR A 3 13.48 -4.74 -18.29
C TYR A 3 12.84 -4.16 -17.02
N GLU A 4 12.36 -4.99 -16.11
CA GLU A 4 11.75 -4.52 -14.86
C GLU A 4 12.78 -4.09 -13.84
N GLN A 5 13.88 -4.84 -13.75
CA GLN A 5 15.01 -4.46 -12.93
C GLN A 5 15.66 -3.17 -13.49
N ALA A 6 15.68 -3.00 -14.82
CA ALA A 6 16.07 -1.74 -15.44
C ALA A 6 15.14 -0.57 -15.04
N VAL A 7 13.81 -0.74 -15.08
CA VAL A 7 12.86 0.29 -14.60
C VAL A 7 13.11 0.65 -13.13
N LYS A 8 13.36 -0.34 -12.27
CA LYS A 8 13.68 -0.11 -10.85
C LYS A 8 14.98 0.69 -10.69
N PHE A 9 16.05 0.29 -11.35
CA PHE A 9 17.34 0.98 -11.27
C PHE A 9 17.25 2.41 -11.81
N TYR A 10 16.54 2.63 -12.93
CA TYR A 10 16.34 3.99 -13.43
C TYR A 10 15.44 4.84 -12.54
N SER A 11 14.46 4.24 -11.84
CA SER A 11 13.64 4.97 -10.88
C SER A 11 14.44 5.39 -9.65
N ALA A 12 15.25 4.49 -9.08
CA ALA A 12 16.17 4.84 -8.00
C ALA A 12 17.23 5.87 -8.44
N ALA A 13 17.73 5.78 -9.68
CA ALA A 13 18.66 6.76 -10.23
C ALA A 13 18.02 8.16 -10.40
N ILE A 14 16.73 8.23 -10.72
CA ILE A 14 15.97 9.49 -10.80
C ILE A 14 15.77 10.10 -9.41
N GLU A 15 15.54 9.30 -8.38
CA GLU A 15 15.45 9.78 -6.99
C GLU A 15 16.79 10.36 -6.51
N LEU A 16 17.92 9.77 -6.92
CA LEU A 16 19.26 10.25 -6.57
C LEU A 16 19.72 11.45 -7.40
N ASN A 17 19.37 11.50 -8.70
CA ASN A 17 19.72 12.61 -9.59
C ASN A 17 18.56 12.91 -10.57
N PRO A 18 17.62 13.77 -10.16
CA PRO A 18 16.44 14.10 -10.97
C PRO A 18 16.76 14.99 -12.18
N GLY A 19 17.97 15.57 -12.27
CA GLY A 19 18.38 16.44 -13.38
C GLY A 19 18.86 15.69 -14.63
N ASN A 20 19.04 14.37 -14.55
CA ASN A 20 19.57 13.60 -15.67
C ASN A 20 18.46 13.00 -16.55
N ALA A 21 18.17 13.67 -17.68
CA ALA A 21 17.15 13.28 -18.65
C ALA A 21 17.34 11.85 -19.25
N ILE A 22 18.56 11.32 -19.24
CA ILE A 22 18.86 9.99 -19.80
C ILE A 22 18.14 8.89 -19.02
N TYR A 23 18.00 9.02 -17.70
CA TYR A 23 17.32 8.03 -16.87
C TYR A 23 15.82 7.95 -17.19
N PHE A 24 15.19 9.10 -17.45
CA PHE A 24 13.78 9.16 -17.85
C PHE A 24 13.57 8.49 -19.22
N GLY A 25 14.46 8.72 -20.18
CA GLY A 25 14.40 8.12 -21.52
C GLY A 25 14.63 6.60 -21.52
N ASN A 26 15.58 6.12 -20.73
CA ASN A 26 15.83 4.67 -20.64
C ASN A 26 14.72 3.94 -19.87
N ARG A 27 14.12 4.60 -18.85
CA ARG A 27 12.93 4.08 -18.15
C ARG A 27 11.73 3.98 -19.07
N SER A 28 11.44 5.02 -19.86
CA SER A 28 10.31 5.01 -20.80
C SER A 28 10.47 3.92 -21.87
N LEU A 29 11.68 3.73 -22.39
CA LEU A 29 11.99 2.66 -23.35
C LEU A 29 11.74 1.26 -22.76
N ALA A 30 12.07 1.06 -21.48
CA ALA A 30 11.82 -0.20 -20.80
C ALA A 30 10.32 -0.48 -20.63
N HIS A 31 9.51 0.53 -20.31
CA HIS A 31 8.04 0.42 -20.30
C HIS A 31 7.48 0.09 -21.69
N LEU A 32 7.95 0.79 -22.71
CA LEU A 32 7.52 0.59 -24.10
C LEU A 32 7.77 -0.85 -24.57
N ARG A 33 8.89 -1.46 -24.17
CA ARG A 33 9.20 -2.86 -24.48
C ARG A 33 8.23 -3.83 -23.80
N THR A 34 7.86 -3.58 -22.54
CA THR A 34 6.88 -4.40 -21.82
C THR A 34 5.50 -4.31 -22.46
N GLU A 35 5.03 -3.11 -22.82
CA GLU A 35 3.75 -2.91 -23.51
C GLU A 35 3.76 -3.51 -24.92
N ALA A 36 4.87 -3.37 -25.65
CA ALA A 36 5.03 -3.96 -26.97
C ALA A 36 4.89 -5.49 -26.94
N TYR A 37 5.45 -6.19 -25.94
CA TYR A 37 5.25 -7.63 -25.81
C TYR A 37 3.77 -8.00 -25.59
N GLY A 38 3.02 -7.19 -24.83
CA GLY A 38 1.57 -7.38 -24.69
C GLY A 38 0.82 -7.25 -26.01
N TYR A 39 1.18 -6.26 -26.84
CA TYR A 39 0.61 -6.10 -28.17
C TYR A 39 0.97 -7.25 -29.12
N VAL A 40 2.23 -7.69 -29.11
CA VAL A 40 2.71 -8.81 -29.94
C VAL A 40 1.97 -10.10 -29.59
N VAL A 41 1.72 -10.38 -28.30
CA VAL A 41 0.92 -11.55 -27.89
C VAL A 41 -0.53 -11.46 -28.39
N LYS A 42 -1.10 -10.25 -28.50
CA LYS A 42 -2.45 -10.05 -29.04
C LYS A 42 -2.53 -10.24 -30.56
N VAL A 43 -1.52 -9.77 -31.30
CA VAL A 43 -1.48 -9.87 -32.77
C VAL A 43 -0.97 -11.23 -33.24
N ARG A 44 -0.03 -11.84 -32.51
CA ARG A 44 0.56 -13.15 -32.80
C ARG A 44 0.48 -14.04 -31.55
N PRO A 45 -0.71 -14.58 -31.23
CA PRO A 45 -0.93 -15.38 -30.02
C PRO A 45 -0.14 -16.69 -29.98
N ASN A 46 0.33 -17.16 -31.14
CA ASN A 46 1.14 -18.38 -31.29
C ASN A 46 2.65 -18.13 -31.20
N ASP A 47 3.10 -16.88 -31.07
CA ASP A 47 4.52 -16.56 -30.88
C ASP A 47 4.96 -16.96 -29.46
N LYS A 48 5.68 -18.09 -29.39
CA LYS A 48 6.16 -18.66 -28.12
C LYS A 48 7.10 -17.73 -27.38
N ASP A 49 7.92 -16.97 -28.10
CA ASP A 49 8.93 -16.09 -27.52
C ASP A 49 8.29 -14.85 -26.90
N ALA A 50 7.33 -14.25 -27.61
CA ALA A 50 6.55 -13.13 -27.09
C ALA A 50 5.70 -13.53 -25.87
N LYS A 51 5.08 -14.72 -25.91
CA LYS A 51 4.28 -15.23 -24.79
C LYS A 51 5.12 -15.51 -23.55
N LEU A 52 6.31 -16.11 -23.72
CA LEU A 52 7.23 -16.37 -22.61
C LEU A 52 7.69 -15.06 -21.96
N LYS A 53 8.13 -14.08 -22.78
CA LYS A 53 8.57 -12.78 -22.28
C LYS A 53 7.45 -11.99 -21.59
N TYR A 54 6.23 -12.04 -22.13
CA TYR A 54 5.06 -11.43 -21.50
C TYR A 54 4.72 -12.08 -20.15
N GLN A 55 4.76 -13.42 -20.07
CA GLN A 55 4.47 -14.15 -18.83
C GLN A 55 5.48 -13.85 -17.72
N GLU A 56 6.77 -13.76 -18.07
CA GLU A 56 7.84 -13.38 -17.14
C GLU A 56 7.56 -11.99 -16.53
N CYS A 57 7.31 -10.99 -17.37
CA CYS A 57 6.95 -9.63 -16.90
C CYS A 57 5.66 -9.63 -16.07
N HIS A 58 4.62 -10.31 -16.55
CA HIS A 58 3.33 -10.33 -15.86
C HIS A 58 3.42 -10.97 -14.46
N LYS A 59 4.25 -12.00 -14.31
CA LYS A 59 4.49 -12.67 -13.02
C LYS A 59 5.10 -11.72 -12.01
N ILE A 60 6.12 -10.96 -12.41
CA ILE A 60 6.82 -10.04 -11.51
C ILE A 60 5.93 -8.84 -11.14
N VAL A 61 5.15 -8.30 -12.08
CA VAL A 61 4.14 -7.25 -11.80
C VAL A 61 3.13 -7.72 -10.75
N LYS A 62 2.58 -8.94 -10.90
CA LYS A 62 1.65 -9.51 -9.92
C LYS A 62 2.28 -9.72 -8.55
N GLN A 63 3.52 -10.21 -8.51
CA GLN A 63 4.23 -10.40 -7.25
C GLN A 63 4.43 -9.06 -6.53
N LYS A 64 4.85 -8.01 -7.24
CA LYS A 64 5.01 -6.66 -6.67
C LYS A 64 3.69 -6.05 -6.20
N ALA A 65 2.61 -6.25 -6.95
CA ALA A 65 1.28 -5.78 -6.56
C ALA A 65 0.83 -6.46 -5.26
N PHE A 66 1.12 -7.77 -5.11
CA PHE A 66 0.86 -8.49 -3.89
C PHE A 66 1.73 -8.00 -2.72
N GLU A 67 3.05 -7.88 -2.93
CA GLU A 67 4.01 -7.33 -1.94
C GLU A 67 3.57 -5.94 -1.42
N ARG A 68 3.07 -5.07 -2.31
CA ARG A 68 2.51 -3.76 -1.93
C ARG A 68 1.19 -3.84 -1.17
N ALA A 69 0.33 -4.79 -1.54
CA ALA A 69 -0.94 -4.99 -0.85
C ALA A 69 -0.76 -5.57 0.56
N ILE A 70 0.26 -6.41 0.78
CA ILE A 70 0.60 -6.95 2.10
C ILE A 70 1.46 -6.00 2.93
N ALA A 71 2.16 -5.04 2.32
CA ALA A 71 2.83 -3.96 3.01
C ALA A 71 1.76 -3.04 3.61
N SER A 72 1.17 -3.46 4.74
CA SER A 72 0.22 -2.66 5.50
C SER A 72 0.87 -1.33 5.84
N ASP A 73 0.15 -0.24 5.56
CA ASP A 73 0.60 1.12 5.79
C ASP A 73 1.11 1.27 7.25
N PRO A 74 2.42 1.50 7.47
CA PRO A 74 2.94 1.74 8.82
C PRO A 74 2.39 3.04 9.43
N HIS A 75 1.69 3.86 8.64
CA HIS A 75 0.97 5.05 9.06
C HIS A 75 -0.55 4.85 9.13
N ARG A 76 -1.03 3.60 9.23
CA ARG A 76 -2.41 3.33 9.68
C ARG A 76 -2.53 3.78 11.15
N ARG A 77 -2.69 5.10 11.35
CA ARG A 77 -2.92 5.74 12.63
C ARG A 77 -4.07 5.02 13.31
N SER A 78 -3.89 4.68 14.58
CA SER A 78 -4.94 4.02 15.31
C SER A 78 -6.12 4.97 15.41
N VAL A 79 -7.34 4.46 15.33
CA VAL A 79 -8.54 5.29 15.46
C VAL A 79 -8.57 6.02 16.81
N VAL A 80 -7.91 5.47 17.83
CA VAL A 80 -7.75 6.10 19.15
C VAL A 80 -6.95 7.39 19.09
N ASP A 81 -6.01 7.53 18.15
CA ASP A 81 -5.17 8.73 17.99
C ASP A 81 -5.97 9.92 17.43
N THR A 82 -7.18 9.65 16.93
CA THR A 82 -8.09 10.66 16.38
C THR A 82 -9.17 11.07 17.40
N LEU A 83 -9.30 10.33 18.51
CA LEU A 83 -10.33 10.57 19.53
C LEU A 83 -9.71 11.30 20.72
N ASP A 84 -10.17 12.53 20.96
CA ASP A 84 -9.84 13.29 22.17
C ASP A 84 -10.84 12.94 23.29
N ILE A 85 -10.48 11.93 24.09
CA ILE A 85 -11.29 11.42 25.20
C ILE A 85 -11.30 12.40 26.39
N GLU A 86 -10.26 13.23 26.54
CA GLU A 86 -10.15 14.16 27.66
C GLU A 86 -11.13 15.33 27.55
N SER A 87 -11.48 15.71 26.32
CA SER A 87 -12.48 16.75 26.04
C SER A 87 -13.94 16.26 26.12
N MET A 88 -14.17 14.94 26.25
CA MET A 88 -15.52 14.38 26.31
C MET A 88 -16.11 14.60 27.71
N THR A 89 -17.00 15.59 27.83
CA THR A 89 -17.75 15.84 29.06
C THR A 89 -18.97 14.92 29.18
N ILE A 90 -19.17 14.34 30.35
CA ILE A 90 -20.42 13.64 30.70
C ILE A 90 -21.45 14.71 31.10
N GLU A 91 -22.68 14.59 30.62
CA GLU A 91 -23.79 15.49 30.98
C GLU A 91 -24.11 15.40 32.49
N ASP A 92 -24.47 16.52 33.10
CA ASP A 92 -24.74 16.61 34.54
C ASP A 92 -25.94 15.76 34.98
N GLU A 93 -26.86 15.47 34.05
CA GLU A 93 -28.04 14.63 34.25
C GLU A 93 -27.76 13.13 34.14
N TYR A 94 -26.54 12.71 33.80
CA TYR A 94 -26.20 11.30 33.66
C TYR A 94 -26.14 10.60 35.03
N SER A 95 -27.15 9.79 35.33
CA SER A 95 -27.29 9.02 36.57
C SER A 95 -26.83 7.56 36.45
N GLY A 96 -26.14 7.20 35.37
CA GLY A 96 -25.67 5.83 35.13
C GLY A 96 -24.32 5.53 35.78
N PRO A 97 -23.82 4.28 35.63
CA PRO A 97 -22.52 3.88 36.14
C PRO A 97 -21.42 4.76 35.56
N LYS A 98 -20.51 5.24 36.42
CA LYS A 98 -19.38 6.10 36.05
C LYS A 98 -18.07 5.56 36.62
N LEU A 99 -16.97 5.81 35.90
CA LEU A 99 -15.64 5.43 36.36
C LEU A 99 -15.19 6.37 37.49
N GLU A 100 -14.64 5.79 38.56
CA GLU A 100 -14.01 6.54 39.65
C GLU A 100 -12.52 6.72 39.33
N ASP A 101 -12.06 7.97 39.17
CA ASP A 101 -10.67 8.32 38.82
C ASP A 101 -10.12 7.58 37.58
N GLY A 102 -10.99 7.32 36.59
CA GLY A 102 -10.64 6.59 35.37
C GLY A 102 -10.39 5.09 35.59
N LYS A 103 -10.69 4.55 36.77
CA LYS A 103 -10.51 3.15 37.12
C LYS A 103 -11.84 2.41 37.16
N VAL A 104 -11.80 1.16 36.74
CA VAL A 104 -12.90 0.22 36.88
C VAL A 104 -12.96 -0.26 38.32
N THR A 105 -14.11 -0.09 38.96
CA THR A 105 -14.39 -0.56 40.33
C THR A 105 -15.45 -1.66 40.34
N LEU A 106 -15.51 -2.42 41.44
CA LEU A 106 -16.52 -3.47 41.61
C LEU A 106 -17.95 -2.87 41.64
N THR A 107 -18.10 -1.68 42.22
CA THR A 107 -19.35 -0.93 42.25
C THR A 107 -19.79 -0.58 40.83
N PHE A 108 -18.90 0.01 40.02
CA PHE A 108 -19.15 0.30 38.62
C PHE A 108 -19.59 -0.95 37.83
N MET A 109 -18.90 -2.08 38.00
CA MET A 109 -19.24 -3.33 37.30
C MET A 109 -20.57 -3.92 37.76
N THR A 110 -20.91 -3.78 39.04
CA THR A 110 -22.18 -4.31 39.57
C THR A 110 -23.37 -3.49 39.07
N GLU A 111 -23.23 -2.17 39.00
CA GLU A 111 -24.25 -1.27 38.46
C GLU A 111 -24.38 -1.39 36.94
N LEU A 112 -23.29 -1.73 36.23
CA LEU A 112 -23.31 -1.95 34.77
C LEU A 112 -24.04 -3.25 34.36
N MET A 113 -24.12 -4.23 35.27
CA MET A 113 -24.76 -5.53 35.02
C MET A 113 -26.25 -5.58 35.42
N GLN A 114 -26.76 -4.52 36.05
CA GLN A 114 -28.18 -4.37 36.40
C GLN A 114 -28.97 -3.75 35.24
#